data_AF-A0AAX4L1B6-F1
#
_entry.id   AF-A0AAX4L1B6-F1
#
_cell.length_a   1.000
_cell.length_b   1.000
_cell.length_c   1.000
_cell.angle_alpha   90.00
_cell.angle_beta   90.00
_cell.angle_gamma   90.00
#
_symmetry.space_group_name_H-M   'P 1'
#
loop_
_entity.id
_entity.type
_entity.pdbx_description
1 polymer ?
#
loop_
_entity_poly.entity_id
_entity_poly.type
_entity_poly.pdbx_seq_one_letter_code
_entity_poly.pdbx_strand_id
1 'polypeptide(L)'
;MVEEESILKPGERERREIVGYIQQLLDIVNDLMLKYKDELKSIGVINKLTIILEVITMHKYNPEVYMGSYWDEFVSIINTIKQDPKLASEVEEVERLVDRINNIRNVAKL
;
A
#
# COMPACT_ATOMS: atom_id res chain seq x y z
N MET A 1 -21.42 -1.17 -29.49
CA MET A 1 -20.75 -0.92 -28.18
C MET A 1 -20.05 -2.20 -27.74
N VAL A 2 -18.87 -2.51 -28.29
CA VAL A 2 -17.91 -3.46 -27.70
C VAL A 2 -16.59 -3.17 -28.41
N GLU A 3 -15.69 -2.37 -27.84
CA GLU A 3 -14.31 -2.24 -28.38
C GLU A 3 -13.30 -1.54 -27.44
N GLU A 4 -13.54 -1.46 -26.12
CA GLU A 4 -12.51 -0.93 -25.20
C GLU A 4 -11.63 -2.02 -24.55
N GLU A 5 -12.00 -3.30 -24.66
CA GLU A 5 -11.26 -4.39 -23.98
C GLU A 5 -9.96 -4.84 -24.68
N SER A 6 -9.61 -4.30 -25.86
CA SER A 6 -8.57 -4.89 -26.72
C SER A 6 -7.28 -4.05 -26.94
N ILE A 7 -6.95 -3.08 -26.08
CA ILE A 7 -5.70 -2.29 -26.26
C ILE A 7 -4.99 -2.01 -24.94
N LEU A 8 -4.81 -3.01 -24.08
CA LEU A 8 -3.93 -2.88 -22.91
C LEU A 8 -2.60 -3.57 -23.21
N LYS A 9 -1.48 -2.86 -23.01
CA LYS A 9 -0.15 -3.48 -23.08
C LYS A 9 -0.02 -4.56 -22.01
N PRO A 10 0.82 -5.59 -22.19
CA PRO A 10 1.07 -6.58 -21.14
C PRO A 10 1.43 -5.92 -19.80
N GLY A 11 0.73 -6.27 -18.72
CA GLY A 11 0.94 -5.68 -17.38
C GLY A 11 0.21 -4.35 -17.13
N GLU A 12 -0.49 -3.78 -18.12
CA GLU A 12 -1.19 -2.49 -17.96
C GLU A 12 -2.51 -2.66 -17.17
N ARG A 13 -3.20 -3.79 -17.34
CA ARG A 13 -4.37 -4.15 -16.54
C ARG A 13 -4.00 -4.28 -15.07
N GLU A 14 -2.94 -5.03 -14.78
CA GLU A 14 -2.43 -5.29 -13.44
C GLU A 14 -1.99 -3.99 -12.76
N ARG A 15 -1.31 -3.10 -13.50
CA ARG A 15 -0.96 -1.77 -12.99
C ARG A 15 -2.18 -0.95 -12.60
N ARG A 16 -3.22 -0.90 -13.44
CA ARG A 16 -4.45 -0.16 -13.10
C ARG A 16 -5.13 -0.75 -11.87
N GLU A 17 -5.13 -2.07 -11.73
CA GLU A 17 -5.67 -2.75 -10.56
C GLU A 17 -4.90 -2.39 -9.29
N ILE A 18 -3.56 -2.40 -9.34
CA ILE A 18 -2.69 -1.95 -8.25
C ILE A 18 -3.01 -0.50 -7.85
N VAL A 19 -3.12 0.41 -8.82
CA VAL A 19 -3.45 1.83 -8.55
C VAL A 19 -4.76 1.97 -7.77
N GLY A 20 -5.77 1.17 -8.13
CA GLY A 20 -7.05 1.14 -7.43
C GLY A 20 -6.94 0.69 -5.97
N TYR A 21 -6.18 -0.39 -5.71
CA TYR A 21 -5.94 -0.87 -4.35
C TYR A 21 -5.04 0.07 -3.53
N ILE A 22 -4.08 0.74 -4.17
CA ILE A 22 -3.21 1.70 -3.49
C ILE A 22 -4.01 2.91 -3.00
N GLN A 23 -5.00 3.39 -3.75
CA GLN A 23 -5.87 4.46 -3.26
C GLN A 23 -6.56 4.05 -1.95
N GLN A 24 -7.17 2.85 -1.91
CA GLN A 24 -7.85 2.34 -0.71
C GLN A 24 -6.86 2.17 0.45
N LEU A 25 -5.67 1.64 0.17
CA LEU A 25 -4.60 1.47 1.15
C LEU A 25 -4.19 2.82 1.76
N LEU A 26 -3.97 3.84 0.93
CA LEU A 26 -3.60 5.19 1.38
C LEU A 26 -4.69 5.77 2.29
N ASP A 27 -5.96 5.63 1.93
CA ASP A 27 -7.08 6.14 2.72
C ASP A 27 -7.14 5.48 4.10
N ILE A 28 -7.05 4.14 4.16
CA ILE A 28 -7.09 3.38 5.43
C ILE A 28 -5.88 3.70 6.31
N VAL A 29 -4.68 3.76 5.73
CA VAL A 29 -3.46 4.02 6.51
C VAL A 29 -3.44 5.47 7.00
N ASN A 30 -3.92 6.43 6.22
CA ASN A 30 -4.07 7.81 6.67
C ASN A 30 -5.04 7.89 7.87
N ASP A 31 -6.17 7.20 7.81
CA ASP A 31 -7.12 7.11 8.93
C ASP A 31 -6.48 6.47 10.18
N LEU A 32 -5.72 5.38 10.01
CA LEU A 32 -4.96 4.75 11.08
C LEU A 32 -3.98 5.75 11.72
N MET A 33 -3.24 6.49 10.90
CA MET A 33 -2.27 7.49 11.36
C MET A 33 -2.90 8.65 12.11
N LEU A 34 -4.11 9.07 11.72
CA LEU A 34 -4.84 10.11 12.41
C LEU A 34 -5.40 9.62 13.75
N LYS A 35 -5.98 8.41 13.78
CA LYS A 35 -6.62 7.84 14.97
C LYS A 35 -5.62 7.40 16.04
N TYR A 36 -4.51 6.80 15.64
CA TYR A 36 -3.53 6.14 16.53
C TYR A 36 -2.16 6.80 16.49
N LYS A 37 -2.15 8.12 16.29
CA LYS A 37 -0.92 8.90 16.14
C LYS A 37 0.08 8.68 17.27
N ASP A 38 -0.39 8.68 18.51
CA ASP A 38 0.47 8.59 19.70
C ASP A 38 1.03 7.18 19.88
N GLU A 39 0.23 6.14 19.62
CA GLU A 39 0.67 4.75 19.62
C GLU A 39 1.73 4.52 18.53
N LEU A 40 1.47 4.95 17.28
CA LEU A 40 2.41 4.84 16.17
C LEU A 40 3.72 5.62 16.42
N LYS A 41 3.63 6.75 17.13
CA LYS A 41 4.80 7.50 17.57
C LYS A 41 5.58 6.75 18.65
N SER A 42 4.88 6.12 19.60
CA SER A 42 5.50 5.38 20.71
C SER A 42 6.31 4.16 20.24
N ILE A 43 5.86 3.48 19.18
CA ILE A 43 6.58 2.37 18.56
C ILE A 43 7.60 2.83 17.49
N GLY A 44 7.74 4.14 17.28
CA GLY A 44 8.79 4.74 16.46
C GLY A 44 8.64 4.62 14.94
N VAL A 45 7.45 4.23 14.44
CA VAL A 45 7.23 4.02 13.01
C VAL A 45 6.68 5.23 12.27
N ILE A 46 6.06 6.16 12.98
CA ILE A 46 5.23 7.22 12.36
C ILE A 46 5.96 8.04 11.30
N ASN A 47 7.20 8.49 11.58
CA ASN A 47 7.95 9.34 10.64
C ASN A 47 8.30 8.59 9.35
N LYS A 48 8.72 7.33 9.46
CA LYS A 48 9.04 6.50 8.30
C LYS A 48 7.80 6.20 7.49
N LEU A 49 6.70 5.88 8.17
CA LEU A 49 5.42 5.63 7.53
C LEU A 49 4.96 6.86 6.74
N THR A 50 5.04 8.07 7.32
CA THR A 50 4.73 9.32 6.60
C THR A 50 5.52 9.47 5.31
N ILE A 51 6.85 9.33 5.37
CA ILE A 51 7.72 9.49 4.19
C ILE A 51 7.35 8.48 3.09
N ILE A 52 7.12 7.22 3.48
CA ILE A 52 6.76 6.17 2.51
C ILE A 52 5.40 6.45 1.87
N LEU A 53 4.41 6.86 2.65
CA LEU A 53 3.10 7.22 2.11
C LEU A 53 3.16 8.43 1.20
N GLU A 54 4.01 9.41 1.48
CA GLU A 54 4.25 10.55 0.58
C GLU A 54 4.81 10.09 -0.76
N VAL A 55 5.82 9.22 -0.76
CA VAL A 55 6.41 8.64 -1.98
C VAL A 55 5.36 7.86 -2.77
N ILE A 56 4.62 6.96 -2.11
CA ILE A 56 3.55 6.17 -2.76
C ILE A 56 2.46 7.08 -3.33
N THR A 57 2.08 8.13 -2.61
CA THR A 57 1.07 9.10 -3.04
C THR A 57 1.53 9.87 -4.28
N MET A 58 2.75 10.41 -4.26
CA MET A 58 3.33 11.17 -5.38
C MET A 58 3.46 10.31 -6.64
N HIS A 59 3.78 9.04 -6.47
CA HIS A 59 4.01 8.10 -7.57
C HIS A 59 2.86 7.14 -7.79
N LYS A 60 1.66 7.40 -7.25
CA LYS A 60 0.52 6.46 -7.25
C LYS A 60 0.27 5.79 -8.61
N TYR A 61 0.30 6.58 -9.68
CA TYR A 61 0.05 6.13 -11.06
C TYR A 61 1.23 5.46 -11.76
N ASN A 62 2.40 5.38 -11.11
CA ASN A 62 3.63 4.77 -11.59
C ASN A 62 4.13 3.71 -10.58
N PRO A 63 3.45 2.55 -10.45
CA PRO A 63 3.80 1.52 -9.45
C PRO A 63 5.26 1.08 -9.46
N GLU A 64 5.90 1.04 -10.62
CA GLU A 64 7.33 0.72 -10.77
C GLU A 64 8.29 1.59 -9.94
N VAL A 65 7.87 2.78 -9.51
CA VAL A 65 8.72 3.68 -8.71
C VAL A 65 8.75 3.28 -7.24
N TYR A 66 7.62 2.82 -6.68
CA TYR A 66 7.51 2.53 -5.25
C TYR A 66 7.42 1.03 -4.92
N MET A 67 7.11 0.16 -5.88
CA MET A 67 6.95 -1.28 -5.66
C MET A 67 8.25 -2.02 -5.31
N GLY A 68 9.41 -1.37 -5.38
CA GLY A 68 10.67 -1.89 -4.85
C GLY A 68 10.83 -1.66 -3.35
N SER A 69 11.94 -1.03 -2.96
CA SER A 69 12.32 -0.86 -1.55
C SER A 69 11.29 -0.11 -0.71
N TYR A 70 10.58 0.86 -1.28
CA TYR A 70 9.56 1.62 -0.54
C TYR A 70 8.37 0.77 -0.13
N TRP A 71 7.93 -0.13 -1.02
CA TRP A 71 6.86 -1.08 -0.74
C TRP A 71 7.29 -2.13 0.28
N ASP A 72 8.49 -2.69 0.14
CA ASP A 72 8.99 -3.67 1.10
C ASP A 72 9.17 -3.04 2.50
N GLU A 73 9.60 -1.78 2.57
CA GLU A 73 9.68 -1.03 3.83
C GLU A 73 8.27 -0.72 4.40
N PHE A 74 7.30 -0.36 3.55
CA PHE A 74 5.90 -0.21 3.96
C PHE A 74 5.38 -1.49 4.63
N VAL A 75 5.55 -2.64 3.98
CA VAL A 75 5.10 -3.94 4.50
C VAL A 75 5.80 -4.26 5.83
N SER A 76 7.11 -3.98 5.94
CA SER A 76 7.85 -4.15 7.20
C SER A 76 7.29 -3.26 8.33
N ILE A 77 6.86 -2.04 8.03
CA ILE A 77 6.24 -1.15 9.01
C ILE A 77 4.88 -1.68 9.44
N ILE A 78 4.03 -2.12 8.50
CA ILE A 78 2.73 -2.72 8.84
C ILE A 78 2.91 -3.95 9.74
N ASN A 79 3.89 -4.80 9.44
CA ASN A 79 4.24 -5.94 10.30
C ASN A 79 4.72 -5.51 11.70
N THR A 80 5.40 -4.38 11.81
CA THR A 80 5.79 -3.82 13.12
C THR A 80 4.58 -3.30 13.89
N ILE A 81 3.66 -2.60 13.22
CA ILE A 81 2.41 -2.11 13.83
C ILE A 81 1.57 -3.27 14.34
N LYS A 82 1.49 -4.37 13.58
CA LYS A 82 0.76 -5.59 13.94
C LYS A 82 1.24 -6.23 15.26
N GLN A 83 2.49 -6.02 15.64
CA GLN A 83 3.03 -6.56 16.90
C GLN A 83 2.52 -5.80 18.13
N ASP A 84 1.96 -4.60 17.96
CA ASP A 84 1.35 -3.85 19.05
C ASP A 84 -0.08 -4.37 19.32
N PRO A 85 -0.39 -4.85 20.54
CA PRO A 85 -1.70 -5.42 20.86
C PRO A 85 -2.89 -4.49 20.64
N LYS A 86 -2.69 -3.16 20.69
CA LYS A 86 -3.77 -2.18 20.48
C LYS A 86 -4.01 -1.88 19.00
N LEU A 87 -3.01 -2.11 18.15
CA LEU A 87 -3.07 -1.78 16.72
C LEU A 87 -3.22 -3.01 15.84
N ALA A 88 -3.02 -4.22 16.39
CA ALA A 88 -3.08 -5.47 15.65
C ALA A 88 -4.38 -5.67 14.86
N SER A 89 -5.54 -5.39 15.46
CA SER A 89 -6.84 -5.47 14.79
C SER A 89 -7.03 -4.37 13.73
N GLU A 90 -6.40 -3.22 13.93
CA GLU A 90 -6.61 -2.03 13.10
C GLU A 90 -5.89 -2.13 11.74
N VAL A 91 -4.91 -3.03 11.64
CA VAL A 91 -4.15 -3.25 10.40
C VAL A 91 -4.63 -4.46 9.58
N GLU A 92 -5.64 -5.21 10.02
CA GLU A 92 -6.10 -6.41 9.31
C GLU A 92 -6.56 -6.11 7.87
N GLU A 93 -7.23 -4.97 7.66
CA GLU A 93 -7.65 -4.55 6.31
C GLU A 93 -6.47 -4.14 5.45
N VAL A 94 -5.48 -3.46 6.06
CA VAL A 94 -4.22 -3.10 5.41
C VAL A 94 -3.49 -4.36 4.94
N GLU A 95 -3.43 -5.40 5.78
CA GLU A 95 -2.81 -6.69 5.42
C GLU A 95 -3.51 -7.35 4.23
N ARG A 96 -4.85 -7.39 4.22
CA ARG A 96 -5.61 -7.95 3.09
C ARG A 96 -5.30 -7.22 1.78
N LEU A 97 -5.19 -5.90 1.82
CA LEU A 97 -4.81 -5.09 0.66
C LEU A 97 -3.37 -5.34 0.23
N VAL A 98 -2.43 -5.43 1.19
CA VAL A 98 -1.03 -5.78 0.93
C VAL A 98 -0.93 -7.12 0.21
N ASP A 99 -1.62 -8.15 0.69
CA ASP A 99 -1.64 -9.47 0.06
C ASP A 99 -2.20 -9.42 -1.35
N ARG A 100 -3.30 -8.68 -1.55
CA ARG A 100 -3.90 -8.51 -2.88
C ARG A 100 -2.93 -7.82 -3.84
N ILE A 101 -2.28 -6.75 -3.40
CA ILE A 101 -1.30 -6.00 -4.19
C ILE A 101 -0.08 -6.86 -4.53
N ASN A 102 0.46 -7.60 -3.54
CA ASN A 102 1.60 -8.50 -3.75
C ASN A 102 1.30 -9.59 -4.79
N ASN A 103 0.10 -10.17 -4.75
CA ASN A 103 -0.33 -11.15 -5.73
C ASN A 103 -0.34 -10.58 -7.16
N ILE A 104 -0.84 -9.35 -7.33
CA ILE A 104 -0.91 -8.69 -8.65
C ILE A 104 0.50 -8.26 -9.10
N ARG A 105 1.30 -7.71 -8.19
CA ARG A 105 2.71 -7.32 -8.41
C ARG A 105 3.52 -8.49 -8.98
N ASN A 106 3.38 -9.69 -8.41
CA ASN A 106 4.08 -10.89 -8.87
C ASN A 106 3.69 -11.29 -10.30
N VAL A 107 2.41 -11.16 -10.66
CA VAL A 107 1.93 -11.41 -12.03
C VAL A 107 2.47 -10.35 -13.00
N ALA A 108 2.50 -9.08 -12.56
CA ALA A 108 2.98 -7.95 -13.34
C ALA A 108 4.52 -7.88 -13.46
N LYS A 109 5.26 -8.67 -12.67
CA LYS A 109 6.73 -8.63 -12.52
C LYS A 109 7.24 -7.25 -12.11
N LEU A 110 6.54 -6.62 -11.16
CA LEU A 110 6.87 -5.33 -10.55
C LEU A 110 7.69 -5.50 -9.26
#